data_AF-A0A3C1Y3S7-F1
#
_entry.id   AF-A0A3C1Y3S7-F1
#
_cell.length_a   1.000
_cell.length_b   1.000
_cell.length_c   1.000
_cell.angle_alpha   90.00
_cell.angle_beta   90.00
_cell.angle_gamma   90.00
#
_symmetry.space_group_name_H-M   'P 1'
#
loop_
_entity.id
_entity.type
_entity.pdbx_description
1 polymer ?
#
loop_
_entity_poly.entity_id
_entity_poly.type
_entity_poly.pdbx_seq_one_letter_code
_entity_poly.pdbx_strand_id
1 'polypeptide(L)' 'GAAASIGRDKQARLVRAAALWLPELARRHWSGLTPPARFDAVVFDGGDPAWLRGAFWLP' A
#
# COMPACT_ATOMS: atom_id res chain seq x y z
N GLY A 1 14.44 12.38 4.37
CA GLY A 1 13.48 12.41 3.25
C GLY A 1 12.17 11.77 3.65
N ALA A 2 11.05 12.31 3.17
CA ALA A 2 9.68 11.89 3.53
C ALA A 2 9.40 10.38 3.28
N ALA A 3 10.13 9.76 2.34
CA ALA A 3 10.15 8.33 2.08
C ALA A 3 10.52 7.49 3.32
N ALA A 4 11.48 7.95 4.13
CA ALA A 4 11.93 7.26 5.34
C ALA A 4 10.87 7.21 6.43
N SER A 5 9.80 8.00 6.32
CA SER A 5 8.69 8.02 7.27
C SER A 5 7.73 6.84 7.10
N ILE A 6 7.84 6.05 6.01
CA ILE A 6 7.08 4.81 5.80
C ILE A 6 7.77 3.67 6.55
N GLY A 7 7.93 3.87 7.86
CA GLY A 7 8.49 2.86 8.76
C GLY A 7 7.53 1.69 8.98
N ARG A 8 8.02 0.67 9.68
CA ARG A 8 7.30 -0.59 9.93
C ARG A 8 5.91 -0.38 10.53
N ASP A 9 5.73 0.58 11.43
CA ASP A 9 4.43 0.86 12.06
C ASP A 9 3.40 1.39 11.06
N LYS A 10 3.82 2.27 10.13
CA LYS A 10 2.93 2.76 9.08
C LYS A 10 2.58 1.63 8.09
N GLN A 11 3.55 0.81 7.73
CA GLN A 11 3.31 -0.37 6.89
C GLN A 11 2.31 -1.31 7.56
N ALA A 12 2.50 -1.65 8.84
CA ALA A 12 1.61 -2.53 9.58
C ALA A 12 0.15 -2.02 9.62
N ARG A 13 -0.06 -0.70 9.77
CA ARG A 13 -1.40 -0.10 9.71
C ARG A 13 -2.03 -0.23 8.33
N LEU A 14 -1.27 0.01 7.27
CA LEU A 14 -1.74 -0.14 5.89
C LEU A 14 -2.05 -1.61 5.54
N VAL A 15 -1.23 -2.55 6.01
CA VAL A 15 -1.48 -4.00 5.87
C VAL A 15 -2.77 -4.40 6.59
N ARG A 16 -3.01 -3.92 7.81
CA ARG A 16 -4.26 -4.18 8.54
C ARG A 16 -5.48 -3.63 7.80
N ALA A 17 -5.38 -2.42 7.25
CA ALA A 17 -6.46 -1.86 6.44
C ALA A 17 -6.70 -2.70 5.18
N ALA A 18 -5.64 -3.10 4.49
CA ALA A 18 -5.73 -3.94 3.30
C ALA A 18 -6.37 -5.30 3.60
N ALA A 19 -6.07 -5.93 4.75
CA ALA A 19 -6.69 -7.18 5.17
C ALA A 19 -8.22 -7.08 5.33
N LEU A 20 -8.76 -5.89 5.63
CA LEU A 20 -10.21 -5.67 5.72
C LEU A 20 -10.85 -5.46 4.35
N TRP A 21 -10.14 -4.83 3.40
CA TRP A 21 -10.70 -4.42 2.11
C TRP A 21 -10.44 -5.42 0.99
N LEU A 22 -9.27 -6.05 0.95
CA LEU A 22 -8.85 -6.95 -0.12
C LEU A 22 -9.79 -8.14 -0.31
N PRO A 23 -10.33 -8.81 0.73
CA PRO A 23 -11.26 -9.92 0.53
C PRO A 23 -12.55 -9.51 -0.19
N GLU A 24 -13.11 -8.34 0.16
CA GLU A 24 -14.33 -7.85 -0.46
C GLU A 24 -14.09 -7.40 -1.91
N LEU A 25 -12.94 -6.77 -2.16
CA LEU A 25 -12.48 -6.43 -3.50
C LEU A 25 -12.27 -7.70 -4.35
N ALA A 26 -11.58 -8.71 -3.81
CA ALA A 26 -11.34 -10.00 -4.45
C ALA A 26 -12.64 -10.68 -4.86
N ARG A 27 -13.64 -10.70 -3.96
CA ARG A 27 -14.96 -11.26 -4.23
C ARG A 27 -15.68 -10.55 -5.38
N ARG A 28 -15.56 -9.22 -5.47
CA ARG A 28 -16.26 -8.41 -6.48
C ARG A 28 -15.59 -8.39 -7.85
N HIS A 29 -14.25 -8.46 -7.89
CA HIS A 29 -13.50 -8.14 -9.11
C HIS A 29 -12.47 -9.21 -9.52
N TRP A 30 -12.18 -10.18 -8.65
CA TRP A 30 -11.19 -11.25 -8.90
C TRP A 30 -11.73 -12.65 -8.60
N SER A 31 -13.03 -12.87 -8.74
CA SER A 31 -13.68 -14.18 -8.52
C SER A 31 -13.37 -14.82 -7.16
N GLY A 32 -13.13 -13.99 -6.14
CA GLY A 32 -12.79 -14.44 -4.79
C GLY A 32 -11.30 -14.77 -4.56
N LEU A 33 -10.44 -14.67 -5.58
CA LEU A 33 -9.00 -14.83 -5.44
C LEU A 33 -8.36 -13.49 -5.12
N THR A 34 -7.68 -13.38 -3.98
CA THR A 34 -6.95 -12.16 -3.61
C THR A 34 -5.69 -12.03 -4.46
N PRO A 35 -5.54 -10.99 -5.28
CA PRO A 35 -4.31 -10.76 -6.03
C PRO A 35 -3.21 -10.15 -5.14
N PRO A 36 -1.93 -10.21 -5.56
CA PRO A 36 -0.86 -9.46 -4.91
C PRO A 36 -1.19 -7.97 -4.84
N ALA A 37 -0.92 -7.34 -3.69
CA ALA A 37 -1.20 -5.92 -3.48
C ALA A 37 0.10 -5.11 -3.43
N ARG A 38 0.20 -4.11 -4.31
CA ARG A 38 1.29 -3.12 -4.31
C ARG A 38 0.88 -1.87 -3.53
N PHE A 39 1.74 -1.43 -2.62
CA PHE A 39 1.55 -0.19 -1.89
C PHE A 39 2.51 0.86 -2.43
N ASP A 40 1.93 1.91 -3.01
CA ASP A 40 2.66 3.06 -3.52
C ASP A 40 2.57 4.22 -2.53
N ALA A 41 3.53 5.14 -2.59
CA ALA A 41 3.48 6.37 -1.82
C ALA A 41 3.79 7.58 -2.68
N VAL A 42 2.99 8.63 -2.54
CA VAL A 42 3.32 9.96 -3.02
C VAL A 42 3.85 10.73 -1.83
N VAL A 43 5.12 11.11 -1.88
CA VAL A 43 5.80 11.86 -0.83
C VAL A 43 6.14 13.26 -1.34
N PHE A 44 6.11 14.24 -0.45
CA PHE A 44 6.58 15.58 -0.75
C PHE A 44 7.93 15.76 -0.08
N ASP A 45 8.97 16.00 -0.87
CA ASP A 45 10.32 16.30 -0.38
C ASP A 45 10.80 17.56 -1.08
N GLY A 46 11.26 18.56 -0.32
CA GLY A 46 11.63 19.87 -0.88
C GLY A 46 10.49 20.66 -1.55
N GLY A 47 9.22 20.24 -1.36
CA GLY A 47 8.04 20.88 -1.97
C GLY A 47 7.54 20.18 -3.24
N ASP A 48 8.32 19.27 -3.81
CA ASP A 48 7.95 18.55 -5.02
C ASP A 48 7.32 17.18 -4.69
N PRO A 49 6.23 16.80 -5.37
CA PRO A 49 5.68 15.45 -5.25
C PRO A 49 6.59 14.44 -5.95
N ALA A 50 6.95 13.38 -5.23
CA ALA A 50 7.66 12.22 -5.74
C ALA A 50 6.82 10.95 -5.53
N TRP A 51 6.68 10.15 -6.60
CA TRP A 51 5.97 8.88 -6.54
C TRP A 51 6.94 7.72 -6.31
N LEU A 52 6.89 7.17 -5.10
CA LEU A 52 7.56 5.94 -4.72
C LEU A 52 6.65 4.75 -5.09
N ARG A 53 6.92 4.16 -6.25
CA ARG A 53 6.23 2.96 -6.71
C ARG A 53 6.76 1.72 -5.99
N GLY A 54 5.86 0.90 -5.46
CA GLY A 54 6.21 -0.32 -4.75
C GLY A 54 6.99 -0.08 -3.47
N ALA A 55 6.53 0.88 -2.66
CA ALA A 55 7.11 1.14 -1.34
C ALA A 55 7.13 -0.14 -0.46
N PHE A 56 6.12 -1.00 -0.62
CA PHE A 56 6.11 -2.40 -0.17
C PHE A 56 4.99 -3.19 -0.86
N TRP A 57 4.95 -4.51 -0.61
CA TRP A 57 4.06 -5.45 -1.30
C TRP A 57 3.48 -6.47 -0.32
N LEU A 58 2.28 -6.97 -0.63
CA LEU A 58 1.71 -8.19 -0.07
C LEU A 58 1.56 -9.23 -1.18
N PRO A 59 1.88 -10.51 -0.89
CA PRO A 59 1.64 -11.61 -1.83
C PRO A 59 0.16 -11.86 -2.05
#